data_AF-A0A923GI92-F1
#
_entry.id   AF-A0A923GI92-F1
#
_cell.length_a   1.000
_cell.length_b   1.000
_cell.length_c   1.000
_cell.angle_alpha   90.00
_cell.angle_beta   90.00
_cell.angle_gamma   90.00
#
_symmetry.space_group_name_H-M   'P 1'
#
loop_
_entity.id
_entity.type
_entity.pdbx_description
1 polymer ?
#
loop_
_entity_poly.entity_id
_entity_poly.type
_entity_poly.pdbx_seq_one_letter_code
_entity_poly.pdbx_strand_id
1 'polypeptide(L)'
;MASMKRPRLRAVQPRSGACLELIFTNGQQFTLDMSDAFGAYPGLAPLAKREAFEGVALGDGGWSVEWPELDIQIGADTLLLDALAQTAPDENTRIFIRWRLRHRMTLDQAAEALGVSARSISRYSSGREAVPRTLALACLGWEMLEQKAA
;
A
#
# COMPACT_ATOMS: atom_id res chain seq x y z
N MET A 1 4.92 21.14 -3.61
CA MET A 1 4.96 20.08 -2.59
C MET A 1 4.07 18.94 -3.08
N ALA A 2 4.62 17.75 -3.32
CA ALA A 2 3.80 16.57 -3.64
C ALA A 2 3.25 16.00 -2.32
N SER A 3 2.29 16.70 -1.73
CA SER A 3 1.37 16.08 -0.79
C SER A 3 0.66 15.00 -1.59
N MET A 4 0.82 13.72 -1.23
CA MET A 4 -0.10 12.70 -1.74
C MET A 4 -1.45 13.10 -1.18
N LYS A 5 -2.25 13.79 -2.00
CA LYS A 5 -3.65 14.03 -1.70
C LYS A 5 -4.23 12.65 -1.44
N ARG A 6 -4.83 12.48 -0.25
CA ARG A 6 -5.34 11.18 0.20
C ARG A 6 -6.07 10.52 -0.98
N PRO A 7 -5.64 9.32 -1.41
CA PRO A 7 -6.16 8.76 -2.63
C PRO A 7 -7.62 8.39 -2.43
N ARG A 8 -8.40 8.58 -3.48
CA ARG A 8 -9.83 8.30 -3.48
C ARG A 8 -10.15 7.41 -4.68
N LEU A 9 -10.85 6.32 -4.43
CA LEU A 9 -11.32 5.40 -5.45
C LEU A 9 -12.59 5.95 -6.10
N ARG A 10 -12.66 5.80 -7.41
CA ARG A 10 -13.84 6.02 -8.23
C ARG A 10 -14.60 4.71 -8.45
N ALA A 11 -13.88 3.60 -8.55
CA ALA A 11 -14.44 2.26 -8.71
C ALA A 11 -13.46 1.21 -8.17
N VAL A 12 -14.03 0.10 -7.71
CA VAL A 12 -13.33 -1.16 -7.43
C VAL A 12 -14.11 -2.28 -8.10
N GLN A 13 -13.41 -3.23 -8.73
CA GLN A 13 -14.03 -4.43 -9.29
C GLN A 13 -13.22 -5.67 -8.91
N PRO A 14 -13.88 -6.76 -8.44
CA PRO A 14 -13.21 -8.02 -8.24
C PRO A 14 -12.91 -8.68 -9.60
N ARG A 15 -11.75 -9.33 -9.68
CA ARG A 15 -11.29 -10.11 -10.84
C ARG A 15 -10.94 -11.53 -10.39
N SER A 16 -10.82 -12.44 -11.35
CA SER A 16 -10.39 -13.82 -11.07
C SER A 16 -9.00 -13.84 -10.42
N GLY A 17 -8.76 -14.81 -9.54
CA GLY A 17 -7.46 -14.98 -8.88
C GLY A 17 -7.21 -14.01 -7.74
N ALA A 18 -8.25 -13.62 -7.00
CA ALA A 18 -8.14 -12.70 -5.85
C ALA A 18 -7.56 -11.32 -6.20
N CYS A 19 -7.79 -10.86 -7.44
CA CYS A 19 -7.33 -9.57 -7.90
C CYS A 19 -8.43 -8.50 -7.75
N LEU A 20 -8.04 -7.29 -7.35
CA LEU A 20 -8.88 -6.10 -7.42
C LEU A 20 -8.41 -5.19 -8.55
N GLU A 21 -9.35 -4.72 -9.35
CA GLU A 21 -9.13 -3.62 -10.25
C GLU A 21 -9.52 -2.32 -9.54
N LEU A 22 -8.54 -1.46 -9.30
CA LEU A 22 -8.67 -0.20 -8.58
C LEU A 22 -8.62 0.95 -9.57
N ILE A 23 -9.66 1.79 -9.59
CA ILE A 23 -9.71 3.00 -10.41
C ILE A 23 -9.79 4.20 -9.49
N PHE A 24 -8.77 5.05 -9.49
CA PHE A 24 -8.70 6.24 -8.65
C PHE A 24 -9.33 7.46 -9.33
N THR A 25 -9.79 8.43 -8.53
CA THR A 25 -10.45 9.64 -9.04
C THR A 25 -9.54 10.50 -9.92
N ASN A 26 -8.22 10.37 -9.75
CA ASN A 26 -7.20 11.03 -10.56
C ASN A 26 -6.89 10.33 -11.89
N GLY A 27 -7.61 9.25 -12.22
CA GLY A 27 -7.45 8.48 -13.45
C GLY A 27 -6.41 7.37 -13.41
N GLN A 28 -5.68 7.19 -12.29
CA GLN A 28 -4.78 6.04 -12.14
C GLN A 28 -5.58 4.75 -11.98
N GLN A 29 -5.06 3.67 -12.57
CA GLN A 29 -5.67 2.35 -12.54
C GLN A 29 -4.61 1.31 -12.21
N PHE A 30 -4.97 0.37 -11.34
CA PHE A 30 -4.08 -0.70 -10.91
C PHE A 30 -4.84 -2.01 -10.81
N THR A 31 -4.14 -3.11 -11.11
CA THR A 31 -4.57 -4.46 -10.74
C THR A 31 -3.76 -4.87 -9.53
N LEU A 32 -4.45 -5.16 -8.42
CA LEU A 32 -3.85 -5.53 -7.15
C LEU A 32 -4.17 -6.99 -6.84
N ASP A 33 -3.16 -7.84 -6.70
CA ASP A 33 -3.32 -9.21 -6.24
C ASP A 33 -3.39 -9.25 -4.70
N MET A 34 -4.46 -9.80 -4.13
CA MET A 34 -4.68 -9.88 -2.68
C MET A 34 -4.24 -11.22 -2.08
N SER A 35 -3.72 -12.16 -2.88
CA SER A 35 -3.41 -13.53 -2.45
C SER A 35 -2.40 -13.57 -1.30
N ASP A 36 -1.33 -12.79 -1.39
CA ASP A 36 -0.32 -12.68 -0.33
C ASP A 36 -0.91 -12.10 0.97
N ALA A 37 -1.87 -11.16 0.83
CA ALA A 37 -2.48 -10.49 1.97
C ALA A 37 -3.35 -11.45 2.80
N PHE A 38 -3.99 -12.43 2.18
CA PHE A 38 -4.79 -13.43 2.88
C PHE A 38 -3.96 -14.31 3.82
N GLY A 39 -2.71 -14.61 3.43
CA GLY A 39 -1.77 -15.36 4.27
C GLY A 39 -1.07 -14.49 5.32
N ALA A 40 -0.79 -13.23 4.98
CA ALA A 40 -0.10 -12.30 5.87
C ALA A 40 -0.99 -11.78 7.01
N TYR A 41 -2.31 -11.65 6.76
CA TYR A 41 -3.25 -11.05 7.71
C TYR A 41 -4.42 -12.00 7.98
N PRO A 42 -4.48 -12.63 9.17
CA PRO A 42 -5.57 -13.55 9.52
C PRO A 42 -6.97 -12.96 9.41
N GLY A 43 -7.12 -11.65 9.63
CA GLY A 43 -8.40 -10.95 9.47
C GLY A 43 -8.91 -10.89 8.02
N LEU A 44 -8.03 -11.08 7.03
CA LEU A 44 -8.40 -11.14 5.61
C LEU A 44 -8.60 -12.56 5.10
N ALA A 45 -8.29 -13.59 5.90
CA ALA A 45 -8.43 -14.98 5.51
C ALA A 45 -9.85 -15.36 4.99
N PRO A 46 -10.96 -14.80 5.52
CA PRO A 46 -12.30 -15.06 4.98
C PRO A 46 -12.46 -14.68 3.50
N LEU A 47 -11.70 -13.68 3.03
CA LEU A 47 -11.72 -13.21 1.64
C LEU A 47 -11.05 -14.18 0.66
N ALA A 48 -10.39 -15.24 1.13
CA ALA A 48 -9.86 -16.28 0.24
C ALA A 48 -10.98 -17.06 -0.48
N LYS A 49 -12.21 -17.05 0.05
CA LYS A 49 -13.37 -17.63 -0.61
C LYS A 49 -13.84 -16.70 -1.73
N ARG A 50 -14.02 -17.24 -2.94
CA ARG A 50 -14.39 -16.47 -4.12
C ARG A 50 -15.65 -15.62 -3.91
N GLU A 51 -16.72 -16.23 -3.40
CA GLU A 51 -18.01 -15.57 -3.20
C GLU A 51 -17.89 -14.40 -2.20
N ALA A 52 -17.16 -14.60 -1.11
CA ALA A 52 -16.83 -13.56 -0.15
C ALA A 52 -16.06 -12.40 -0.80
N PHE A 53 -15.03 -12.70 -1.61
CA PHE A 53 -14.21 -11.68 -2.27
C PHE A 53 -15.00 -10.86 -3.31
N GLU A 54 -15.94 -11.49 -4.01
CA GLU A 54 -16.78 -10.84 -5.02
C GLU A 54 -17.75 -9.82 -4.41
N GLY A 55 -18.06 -9.93 -3.12
CA GLY A 55 -18.87 -8.97 -2.35
C GLY A 55 -18.20 -7.62 -2.07
N VAL A 56 -17.13 -7.29 -2.80
CA VAL A 56 -16.38 -6.05 -2.65
C VAL A 56 -17.22 -4.84 -3.06
N ALA A 57 -17.17 -3.79 -2.25
CA ALA A 57 -17.87 -2.53 -2.49
C ALA A 57 -16.95 -1.33 -2.24
N LEU A 58 -17.32 -0.17 -2.80
CA LEU A 58 -16.71 1.09 -2.39
C LEU A 58 -17.30 1.54 -1.06
N GLY A 59 -16.40 1.80 -0.12
CA GLY A 59 -16.70 2.33 1.19
C GLY A 59 -16.48 3.82 1.30
N ASP A 60 -17.20 4.49 2.21
CA ASP A 60 -17.00 5.90 2.56
C ASP A 60 -16.91 6.86 1.34
N GLY A 61 -17.66 6.59 0.28
CA GLY A 61 -17.59 7.39 -0.95
C GLY A 61 -16.23 7.32 -1.67
N GLY A 62 -15.50 6.21 -1.54
CA GLY A 62 -14.24 5.92 -2.20
C GLY A 62 -13.00 6.08 -1.33
N TRP A 63 -13.13 6.29 -0.02
CA TRP A 63 -11.99 6.33 0.90
C TRP A 63 -11.53 4.95 1.34
N SER A 64 -12.38 3.93 1.15
CA SER A 64 -12.11 2.54 1.47
C SER A 64 -12.69 1.61 0.41
N VAL A 65 -12.21 0.37 0.45
CA VAL A 65 -12.87 -0.80 -0.13
C VAL A 65 -13.36 -1.65 1.04
N GLU A 66 -14.58 -2.16 0.91
CA GLU A 66 -15.29 -2.85 1.99
C GLU A 66 -15.88 -4.17 1.51
N TRP A 67 -15.95 -5.12 2.43
CA TRP A 67 -16.73 -6.35 2.32
C TRP A 67 -17.74 -6.36 3.48
N PRO A 68 -18.92 -5.76 3.29
CA PRO A 68 -19.86 -5.49 4.39
C PRO A 68 -20.32 -6.74 5.13
N GLU A 69 -20.51 -7.85 4.43
CA GLU A 69 -20.94 -9.12 5.04
C GLU A 69 -19.90 -9.72 6.02
N LEU A 70 -18.65 -9.30 5.89
CA LEU A 70 -17.53 -9.79 6.69
C LEU A 70 -17.01 -8.76 7.69
N ASP A 71 -17.59 -7.55 7.70
CA ASP A 71 -17.11 -6.41 8.49
C ASP A 71 -15.61 -6.12 8.23
N ILE A 72 -15.19 -6.22 6.97
CA ILE A 72 -13.80 -5.94 6.56
C ILE A 72 -13.76 -4.64 5.76
N GLN A 73 -12.86 -3.74 6.16
CA GLN A 73 -12.60 -2.48 5.49
C GLN A 73 -11.09 -2.28 5.29
N ILE A 74 -10.70 -1.86 4.09
CA ILE A 74 -9.31 -1.51 3.76
C ILE A 74 -9.27 -0.09 3.16
N GLY A 75 -8.43 0.77 3.71
CA GLY A 75 -8.27 2.14 3.24
C GLY A 75 -7.68 2.23 1.83
N ALA A 76 -8.16 3.18 1.02
CA ALA A 76 -7.67 3.43 -0.33
C ALA A 76 -6.18 3.82 -0.40
N ASP A 77 -5.63 4.35 0.70
CA ASP A 77 -4.20 4.64 0.87
C ASP A 77 -3.35 3.37 1.01
N THR A 78 -3.82 2.42 1.81
CA THR A 78 -3.21 1.10 1.98
C THR A 78 -3.20 0.37 0.63
N LEU A 79 -4.36 0.32 -0.04
CA LEU A 79 -4.49 -0.32 -1.36
C LEU A 79 -3.63 0.34 -2.43
N LEU A 80 -3.50 1.68 -2.43
CA LEU A 80 -2.62 2.36 -3.37
C LEU A 80 -1.16 1.98 -3.13
N LEU A 81 -0.70 1.98 -1.87
CA LEU A 81 0.68 1.63 -1.54
C LEU A 81 0.98 0.16 -1.90
N ASP A 82 0.06 -0.75 -1.63
CA ASP A 82 0.19 -2.16 -2.05
C ASP A 82 0.28 -2.30 -3.57
N ALA A 83 -0.59 -1.61 -4.31
CA ALA A 83 -0.58 -1.61 -5.77
C ALA A 83 0.72 -1.04 -6.34
N LEU A 84 1.24 0.03 -5.74
CA LEU A 84 2.53 0.62 -6.12
C LEU A 84 3.70 -0.32 -5.78
N ALA A 85 3.64 -1.09 -4.70
CA ALA A 85 4.67 -2.06 -4.36
C ALA A 85 4.70 -3.25 -5.34
N GLN A 86 3.53 -3.74 -5.77
CA GLN A 86 3.45 -4.82 -6.75
C GLN A 86 3.92 -4.38 -8.14
N THR A 87 3.57 -3.15 -8.53
CA THR A 87 3.95 -2.58 -9.83
C THR A 87 5.28 -1.82 -9.82
N ALA A 88 6.03 -1.89 -8.71
CA ALA A 88 7.31 -1.20 -8.55
C ALA A 88 8.29 -1.59 -9.67
N PRO A 89 8.97 -0.62 -10.30
CA PRO A 89 9.87 -0.88 -11.43
C PRO A 89 11.14 -1.64 -11.05
N ASP A 90 11.52 -1.61 -9.77
CA ASP A 90 12.71 -2.25 -9.23
C ASP A 90 12.54 -2.63 -7.76
N GLU A 91 13.41 -3.50 -7.28
CA GLU A 91 13.34 -4.06 -5.91
C GLU A 91 13.57 -3.00 -4.83
N ASN A 92 14.43 -1.99 -5.06
CA ASN A 92 14.64 -0.94 -4.06
C ASN A 92 13.38 -0.11 -3.87
N THR A 93 12.69 0.19 -4.97
CA THR A 93 11.40 0.90 -4.95
C THR A 93 10.34 0.09 -4.22
N ARG A 94 10.28 -1.22 -4.47
CA ARG A 94 9.38 -2.14 -3.75
C ARG A 94 9.67 -2.17 -2.24
N ILE A 95 10.94 -2.31 -1.84
CA ILE A 95 11.36 -2.32 -0.44
C ILE A 95 10.89 -1.05 0.27
N PHE A 96 11.15 0.12 -0.32
CA PHE A 96 10.78 1.40 0.29
C PHE A 96 9.26 1.56 0.44
N ILE A 97 8.48 1.22 -0.59
CA ILE A 97 7.01 1.34 -0.53
C ILE A 97 6.43 0.38 0.51
N ARG A 98 6.91 -0.88 0.56
CA ARG A 98 6.50 -1.85 1.58
C ARG A 98 6.87 -1.41 2.99
N TRP A 99 8.06 -0.84 3.16
CA TRP A 99 8.49 -0.25 4.44
C TRP A 99 7.53 0.86 4.89
N ARG A 100 7.16 1.77 3.97
CA ARG A 100 6.17 2.83 4.26
C ARG A 100 4.80 2.28 4.64
N LEU A 101 4.37 1.21 3.99
CA LEU A 101 3.10 0.56 4.27
C LEU A 101 3.06 -0.08 5.67
N ARG A 102 4.13 -0.76 6.07
CA ARG A 102 4.22 -1.45 7.37
C ARG A 102 4.23 -0.47 8.54
N HIS A 103 5.03 0.59 8.43
CA HIS A 103 5.27 1.50 9.57
C HIS A 103 4.31 2.69 9.64
N ARG A 104 3.60 2.99 8.55
CA ARG A 104 2.56 4.06 8.46
C ARG A 104 2.98 5.43 9.03
N MET A 105 4.28 5.72 8.97
CA MET A 105 4.86 6.98 9.44
C MET A 105 4.43 8.17 8.58
N THR A 106 4.34 9.35 9.20
CA THR A 106 4.28 10.62 8.48
C THR A 106 5.54 10.84 7.64
N LEU A 107 5.51 11.78 6.70
CA LEU A 107 6.70 12.11 5.90
C LEU A 107 7.87 12.56 6.77
N ASP A 108 7.60 13.28 7.85
CA ASP A 108 8.62 13.81 8.76
C ASP A 108 9.19 12.70 9.65
N GLN A 109 8.34 11.81 10.17
CA GLN A 109 8.79 10.64 10.93
C GLN A 109 9.65 9.69 10.07
N ALA A 110 9.24 9.42 8.84
CA ALA A 110 10.03 8.60 7.92
C ALA A 110 11.35 9.27 7.51
N ALA A 111 11.35 10.60 7.40
CA ALA A 111 12.54 11.39 7.11
C ALA A 111 13.55 11.31 8.25
N GLU A 112 13.07 11.45 9.49
CA GLU A 112 13.86 11.29 10.71
C GLU A 112 14.43 9.88 10.82
N ALA A 113 13.59 8.84 10.67
CA ALA A 113 13.99 7.44 10.74
C ALA A 113 15.11 7.06 9.76
N LEU A 114 15.06 7.59 8.54
CA LEU A 114 16.01 7.26 7.47
C LEU A 114 17.14 8.29 7.30
N GLY A 115 17.15 9.36 8.10
CA GLY A 115 18.16 10.41 8.03
C GLY A 115 18.17 11.19 6.71
N VAL A 116 16.99 11.44 6.12
CA VAL A 116 16.84 12.17 4.85
C VAL A 116 15.80 13.28 4.96
N SER A 117 15.65 14.11 3.93
CA SER A 117 14.60 15.14 3.93
C SER A 117 13.20 14.56 3.68
N ALA A 118 12.15 15.18 4.26
CA ALA A 118 10.75 14.87 3.95
C ALA A 118 10.44 15.00 2.44
N ARG A 119 11.17 15.87 1.72
CA ARG A 119 11.09 16.00 0.26
C ARG A 119 11.59 14.74 -0.45
N SER A 120 12.67 14.13 0.03
CA SER A 120 13.18 12.85 -0.51
C SER A 120 12.17 11.73 -0.27
N ILE A 121 11.59 11.65 0.92
CA ILE A 121 10.53 10.68 1.23
C ILE A 121 9.34 10.86 0.27
N SER A 122 8.83 12.09 0.15
CA SER A 122 7.71 12.44 -0.73
C SER A 122 7.97 12.07 -2.19
N ARG A 123 9.16 12.39 -2.72
CA ARG A 123 9.59 12.06 -4.09
C ARG A 123 9.37 10.59 -4.41
N TYR A 124 9.88 9.71 -3.56
CA TYR A 124 9.86 8.27 -3.80
C TYR A 124 8.55 7.59 -3.41
N SER A 125 7.70 8.24 -2.60
CA SER A 125 6.43 7.67 -2.12
C SER A 125 5.44 7.33 -3.24
N SER A 126 5.56 7.99 -4.38
CA SER A 126 4.65 7.81 -5.51
C SER A 126 4.98 6.60 -6.40
N GLY A 127 6.13 5.96 -6.18
CA GLY A 127 6.65 4.88 -7.06
C GLY A 127 7.06 5.32 -8.47
N ARG A 128 6.96 6.63 -8.80
CA ARG A 128 7.30 7.16 -10.13
C ARG A 128 8.80 7.31 -10.37
N GLU A 129 9.56 7.52 -9.31
CA GLU A 129 11.01 7.66 -9.36
C GLU A 129 11.66 6.45 -8.67
N ALA A 130 12.69 5.89 -9.31
CA ALA A 130 13.42 4.76 -8.76
C ALA A 130 14.10 5.15 -7.43
N VAL A 131 13.95 4.28 -6.43
CA VAL A 131 14.52 4.49 -5.11
C VAL A 131 16.02 4.17 -5.13
N PRO A 132 16.89 5.07 -4.62
CA PRO A 132 18.30 4.78 -4.47
C PRO A 132 18.54 3.56 -3.58
N ARG A 133 19.49 2.71 -3.96
CA ARG A 133 19.88 1.53 -3.17
C ARG A 133 20.22 1.87 -1.72
N THR A 134 20.88 3.01 -1.49
CA THR A 134 21.23 3.49 -0.16
C THR A 134 20.00 3.72 0.72
N LEU A 135 18.91 4.25 0.15
CA LEU A 135 17.67 4.49 0.88
C LEU A 135 16.94 3.18 1.19
N ALA A 136 16.89 2.24 0.23
CA ALA A 136 16.28 0.92 0.48
C ALA A 136 17.05 0.13 1.56
N LEU A 137 18.39 0.17 1.53
CA LEU A 137 19.21 -0.44 2.59
C LEU A 137 19.00 0.24 3.95
N ALA A 138 18.80 1.57 3.99
CA ALA A 138 18.45 2.28 5.22
C ALA A 138 17.12 1.80 5.79
N CYS A 139 16.10 1.56 4.96
CA CYS A 139 14.82 0.97 5.41
C CYS A 139 15.01 -0.38 6.11
N LEU A 140 15.76 -1.29 5.47
CA LEU A 140 16.04 -2.61 6.02
C LEU A 140 16.87 -2.52 7.31
N GLY A 141 17.90 -1.67 7.32
CA GLY A 141 18.75 -1.44 8.48
C GLY A 141 17.96 -0.89 9.66
N TRP A 142 17.07 0.07 9.42
CA TRP A 142 16.20 0.64 10.44
C TRP A 142 15.28 -0.43 11.06
N GLU A 143 14.63 -1.28 10.25
CA GLU A 143 13.79 -2.38 10.76
C GLU A 143 14.58 -3.35 11.65
N MET A 144 15.81 -3.69 11.25
CA MET A 144 16.68 -4.57 12.04
C MET A 144 17.11 -3.94 13.38
N LEU A 145 17.26 -2.61 13.43
CA LEU A 145 17.57 -1.90 14.67
C LEU A 145 16.37 -1.88 15.61
N GLU A 146 15.18 -1.59 15.10
CA GLU A 146 13.93 -1.61 15.89
C GLU A 146 13.62 -3.00 16.44
N GLN A 147 13.79 -4.05 15.63
CA GLN A 147 13.58 -5.43 16.08
C GLN A 147 14.54 -5.85 17.21
N LYS A 148 15.73 -5.27 17.28
CA LYS A 148 16.69 -5.53 18.36
C LYS A 148 16.38 -4.74 19.63
N ALA A 149 15.64 -3.64 19.51
CA ALA A 149 15.26 -2.78 20.63
C ALA A 149 13.96 -3.22 21.32
N ALA A 150 13.12 -4.00 20.62
CA ALA A 150 11.89 -4.61 21.12
C ALA A 150 12.15 -5.90 21.92
#